data_AF-A0A6A4W1D1-F1
#
_entry.id   AF-A0A6A4W1D1-F1
#
_cell.length_a   1.000
_cell.length_b   1.000
_cell.length_c   1.000
_cell.angle_alpha   90.00
_cell.angle_beta   90.00
_cell.angle_gamma   90.00
#
_symmetry.space_group_name_H-M   'P 1'
#
loop_
_entity.id
_entity.type
_entity.pdbx_description
1 polymer ?
#
loop_
_entity_poly.entity_id
_entity_poly.type
_entity_poly.pdbx_seq_one_letter_code
_entity_poly.pdbx_strand_id
1 'polypeptide(L)'
;MTLRGGDGMTGFAVRDPTGQLVHPYQWKKQSEYETTSETGGYFTSCIDNQFSRFAGKLVNMYLTTFRYDEWEQHSDELEQYDIVATNFTNGLGLVDHKVQIAKQYLSHSKSRAANDWELLISNNAYVLRWSLIQVVVVVATGCLQVFFVRKLFDTQAKPRGRI
;
A
#
# COMPACT_ATOMS: atom_id res chain seq x y z
N MET A 1 -3.69 3.39 7.45
CA MET A 1 -2.71 2.39 7.94
C MET A 1 -1.39 2.56 7.20
N THR A 2 -0.25 2.53 7.90
CA THR A 2 1.09 2.54 7.32
C THR A 2 1.43 1.17 6.74
N LEU A 3 1.83 1.15 5.48
CA LEU A 3 2.26 -0.07 4.77
C LEU A 3 3.76 -0.32 4.94
N ARG A 4 4.59 0.73 4.76
CA ARG A 4 6.06 0.64 4.81
C ARG A 4 6.72 1.97 5.18
N GLY A 5 7.99 1.90 5.60
CA GLY A 5 8.88 3.05 5.82
C GLY A 5 9.12 3.38 7.30
N GLY A 6 10.36 3.76 7.62
CA GLY A 6 10.78 4.15 8.97
C GLY A 6 10.48 3.09 10.03
N ASP A 7 9.94 3.53 11.17
CA ASP A 7 9.45 2.72 12.29
C ASP A 7 8.08 2.06 12.04
N GLY A 8 7.49 2.26 10.86
CA GLY A 8 6.16 1.75 10.51
C GLY A 8 4.99 2.46 11.20
N MET A 9 5.25 3.54 11.94
CA MET A 9 4.26 4.33 12.65
C MET A 9 4.04 5.66 11.91
N THR A 10 2.85 6.24 11.98
CA THR A 10 2.57 7.54 11.35
C THR A 10 1.66 8.34 12.27
N GLY A 11 1.76 9.67 12.23
CA GLY A 11 0.89 10.56 13.00
C GLY A 11 -0.45 10.71 12.31
N PHE A 12 -1.55 10.43 13.00
CA PHE A 12 -2.91 10.61 12.49
C PHE A 12 -3.69 11.58 13.37
N ALA A 13 -4.32 12.59 12.77
CA ALA A 13 -5.21 13.54 13.43
C ALA A 13 -6.37 13.92 12.50
N VAL A 14 -7.56 14.18 13.05
CA VAL A 14 -8.72 14.66 12.28
C VAL A 14 -9.29 15.90 12.96
N ARG A 15 -9.61 16.90 12.14
CA ARG A 15 -10.31 18.11 12.55
C ARG A 15 -11.68 18.18 11.89
N ASP A 16 -12.64 18.68 12.64
CA ASP A 16 -13.99 18.95 12.15
C ASP A 16 -14.02 20.25 11.30
N PRO A 17 -15.18 20.62 10.73
CA PRO A 17 -15.34 21.84 9.96
C PRO A 17 -15.10 23.13 10.77
N THR A 18 -15.25 23.09 12.10
CA THR A 18 -14.96 24.24 12.97
C THR A 18 -13.46 24.40 13.25
N GLY A 19 -12.65 23.42 12.84
CA GLY A 19 -11.22 23.36 13.09
C GLY A 19 -10.85 22.75 14.43
N GLN A 20 -11.83 22.28 15.21
CA GLN A 20 -11.64 21.55 16.45
C GLN A 20 -11.07 20.15 16.18
N LEU A 21 -10.18 19.71 17.05
CA LEU A 21 -9.56 18.40 16.96
C LEU A 21 -10.51 17.31 17.49
N VAL A 22 -11.16 16.58 16.59
CA VAL A 22 -12.12 15.52 16.93
C VAL A 22 -11.49 14.13 17.00
N HIS A 23 -10.38 13.93 16.28
CA HIS A 23 -9.50 12.79 16.49
C HIS A 23 -8.11 13.30 16.86
N PRO A 24 -7.67 13.13 18.12
CA PRO A 24 -6.38 13.66 18.56
C PRO A 24 -5.22 12.99 17.83
N TYR A 25 -4.07 13.66 17.84
CA TYR A 25 -2.85 13.14 17.23
C TYR A 25 -2.45 11.81 17.87
N GLN A 26 -2.33 10.76 17.06
CA GLN A 26 -1.85 9.45 17.49
C GLN A 26 -0.71 8.97 16.60
N TRP A 27 0.44 8.63 17.22
CA TRP A 27 1.55 7.97 16.54
C TRP A 27 1.34 6.46 16.56
N LYS A 28 0.69 5.93 15.52
CA LYS A 28 0.32 4.51 15.43
C LYS A 28 0.50 3.97 14.02
N LYS A 29 0.52 2.64 13.87
CA LYS A 29 0.57 1.98 12.56
C LYS A 29 -0.77 2.05 11.83
N GLN A 30 -1.88 2.01 12.56
CA GLN A 30 -3.24 2.10 12.04
C GLN A 30 -4.07 2.96 12.98
N SER A 31 -4.92 3.81 12.38
CA SER A 31 -5.89 4.65 13.06
C SER A 31 -7.18 4.59 12.25
N GLU A 32 -8.30 4.52 12.95
CA GLU A 32 -9.64 4.49 12.38
C GLU A 32 -10.49 5.47 13.17
N TYR A 33 -11.31 6.24 12.46
CA TYR A 33 -12.17 7.25 13.04
C TYR A 33 -13.45 7.31 12.23
N GLU A 34 -14.57 7.19 12.91
CA GLU A 34 -15.91 7.26 12.34
C GLU A 34 -16.72 8.27 13.14
N THR A 35 -17.46 9.14 12.46
CA THR A 35 -18.30 10.15 13.09
C THR A 35 -19.51 10.47 12.22
N THR A 36 -20.61 10.79 12.87
CA THR A 36 -21.83 11.29 12.23
C THR A 36 -21.88 12.79 12.48
N SER A 37 -21.70 13.58 11.42
CA SER A 37 -21.74 15.04 11.50
C SER A 37 -23.12 15.54 11.09
N GLU A 38 -23.87 16.10 12.03
CA GLU A 38 -25.15 16.78 11.74
C GLU A 38 -24.91 18.11 10.99
N THR A 39 -23.77 18.74 11.25
CA THR A 39 -23.34 19.96 10.58
C THR A 39 -22.53 19.60 9.34
N GLY A 40 -23.02 19.96 8.15
CA GLY A 40 -22.26 19.83 6.92
C GLY A 40 -20.98 20.68 6.96
N GLY A 41 -19.93 20.24 6.28
CA GLY A 41 -18.68 20.99 6.20
C GLY A 41 -17.47 20.14 5.82
N TYR A 42 -16.29 20.76 5.86
CA TYR A 42 -15.03 20.13 5.43
C TYR A 42 -14.24 19.57 6.61
N PHE A 43 -14.08 18.25 6.64
CA PHE A 43 -13.17 17.58 7.57
C PHE A 43 -11.73 17.63 7.04
N THR A 44 -10.78 17.89 7.94
CA THR A 44 -9.35 17.85 7.61
C THR A 44 -8.69 16.63 8.27
N SER A 45 -8.20 15.69 7.47
CA SER A 45 -7.41 14.55 7.95
C SER A 45 -5.92 14.83 7.74
N CYS A 46 -5.16 14.83 8.83
CA CYS A 46 -3.73 15.11 8.86
C CYS A 46 -2.93 13.82 9.05
N ILE A 47 -1.99 13.58 8.14
CA ILE A 47 -1.02 12.47 8.19
C ILE A 47 0.38 13.07 8.31
N ASP A 48 1.08 12.79 9.40
CA ASP A 48 2.39 13.37 9.70
C ASP A 48 3.51 12.33 9.75
N ASN A 49 4.68 12.71 9.22
CA ASN A 49 5.91 11.90 9.24
C ASN A 49 7.08 12.63 9.93
N GLN A 50 6.84 13.41 11.00
CA GLN A 50 7.92 14.20 11.59
C GLN A 50 9.07 13.35 12.17
N PHE A 51 8.79 12.13 12.63
CA PHE A 51 9.79 11.28 13.30
C PHE A 51 10.62 10.41 12.35
N SER A 52 10.26 10.27 11.07
CA SER A 52 11.08 9.54 10.09
C SER A 52 11.43 10.41 8.89
N ARG A 53 12.17 11.50 9.14
CA ARG A 53 12.62 12.44 8.09
C ARG A 53 13.54 11.82 7.04
N PHE A 54 14.27 10.77 7.41
CA PHE A 54 15.25 10.10 6.53
C PHE A 54 14.65 8.95 5.69
N ALA A 55 13.41 8.53 5.97
CA ALA A 55 12.76 7.44 5.28
C ALA A 55 11.31 7.80 4.94
N GLY A 56 10.99 7.85 3.64
CA GLY A 56 9.61 8.01 3.19
C GLY A 56 8.71 6.89 3.70
N LYS A 57 7.46 7.23 4.03
CA LYS A 57 6.44 6.28 4.48
C LYS A 57 5.36 6.12 3.43
N LEU A 58 4.93 4.87 3.22
CA LEU A 58 3.80 4.52 2.37
C LEU A 58 2.58 4.29 3.27
N VAL A 59 1.50 5.06 3.06
CA VAL A 59 0.29 5.02 3.87
C VAL A 59 -0.92 4.73 2.99
N ASN A 60 -1.71 3.73 3.40
CA ASN A 60 -2.99 3.40 2.80
C ASN A 60 -4.11 4.10 3.59
N MET A 61 -4.88 4.95 2.93
CA MET A 61 -5.96 5.73 3.53
C MET A 61 -7.29 5.35 2.88
N TYR A 62 -8.30 5.12 3.71
CA TYR A 62 -9.67 4.87 3.27
C TYR A 62 -10.57 5.93 3.91
N LEU A 63 -11.33 6.66 3.09
CA LEU A 63 -12.29 7.66 3.52
C LEU A 63 -13.64 7.30 2.91
N THR A 64 -14.65 7.17 3.76
CA THR A 64 -16.03 6.92 3.35
C THR A 64 -16.92 7.99 3.97
N THR A 65 -17.85 8.53 3.19
CA THR A 65 -18.81 9.53 3.66
C THR A 65 -20.20 9.03 3.27
N PHE A 66 -21.12 8.98 4.22
CA PHE A 66 -22.50 8.58 3.98
C PHE A 66 -23.41 9.80 4.22
N ARG A 67 -24.20 10.19 3.22
CA ARG A 67 -25.25 11.21 3.33
C ARG A 67 -26.60 10.53 3.18
N TYR A 68 -27.31 10.38 4.29
CA TYR A 68 -28.62 9.72 4.31
C TYR A 68 -29.70 10.59 3.63
N ASP A 69 -29.55 11.90 3.66
CA ASP A 69 -30.50 12.90 3.15
C ASP A 69 -30.56 12.96 1.62
N GLU A 70 -29.43 12.90 0.93
CA GLU A 70 -29.40 12.86 -0.55
C GLU A 70 -29.76 11.48 -1.10
N TRP A 71 -29.55 10.41 -0.32
CA TRP A 71 -29.99 9.07 -0.67
C TRP A 71 -31.52 8.99 -0.72
N GLU A 72 -32.19 9.57 0.27
CA GLU A 72 -33.66 9.59 0.37
C GLU A 72 -34.29 10.43 -0.74
N GLN A 73 -33.68 11.58 -1.08
CA GLN A 73 -34.15 12.43 -2.17
C GLN A 73 -33.95 11.80 -3.57
N HIS A 74 -32.83 11.10 -3.79
CA HIS A 74 -32.64 10.33 -5.02
C HIS A 74 -33.51 9.07 -5.07
N SER A 75 -33.81 8.43 -3.95
CA SER A 75 -34.79 7.34 -3.92
C SER A 75 -36.22 7.83 -4.18
N ASP A 76 -36.60 9.00 -3.66
CA ASP A 76 -37.93 9.59 -3.86
C ASP A 76 -38.15 10.04 -5.31
N GLU A 77 -37.14 10.68 -5.93
CA GLU A 77 -37.21 11.03 -7.36
C GLU A 77 -37.29 9.78 -8.25
N LEU A 78 -36.62 8.70 -7.88
CA LEU A 78 -36.74 7.41 -8.56
C LEU A 78 -38.11 6.76 -8.31
N GLU A 79 -38.66 6.85 -7.09
CA GLU A 79 -39.95 6.30 -6.68
C GLU A 79 -41.13 6.96 -7.41
N GLN A 80 -41.05 8.28 -7.69
CA GLN A 80 -42.06 8.97 -8.50
C GLN A 80 -42.11 8.51 -9.96
N TYR A 81 -40.98 8.03 -10.51
CA TYR A 81 -40.93 7.36 -11.81
C TYR A 81 -41.37 5.87 -11.74
N ASP A 82 -41.45 5.30 -10.55
CA ASP A 82 -41.63 3.86 -10.28
C ASP A 82 -43.07 3.45 -9.90
N ILE A 83 -44.06 4.36 -9.99
CA ILE A 83 -45.48 4.09 -9.66
C ILE A 83 -46.10 2.95 -10.52
N VAL A 84 -45.40 2.45 -11.55
CA VAL A 84 -45.81 1.28 -12.36
C VAL A 84 -45.12 -0.04 -11.92
N ALA A 85 -44.12 -0.04 -11.02
CA ALA A 85 -43.26 -1.21 -10.74
C ALA A 85 -43.19 -1.68 -9.28
N THR A 86 -44.21 -1.45 -8.45
CA THR A 86 -44.25 -1.70 -7.00
C THR A 86 -43.92 -3.14 -6.54
N ASN A 87 -43.96 -4.15 -7.42
CA ASN A 87 -43.52 -5.52 -7.12
C ASN A 87 -42.04 -5.80 -7.43
N PHE A 88 -41.38 -4.95 -8.23
CA PHE A 88 -39.99 -5.07 -8.65
C PHE A 88 -39.04 -4.31 -7.70
N THR A 89 -39.52 -3.24 -7.08
CA THR A 89 -38.78 -2.30 -6.23
C THR A 89 -38.26 -2.92 -4.91
N ASN A 90 -39.04 -3.79 -4.27
CA ASN A 90 -38.60 -4.50 -3.05
C ASN A 90 -37.36 -5.38 -3.29
N GLY A 91 -37.25 -5.95 -4.50
CA GLY A 91 -36.07 -6.71 -4.92
C GLY A 91 -34.87 -5.80 -5.18
N LEU A 92 -35.10 -4.64 -5.79
CA LEU A 92 -34.04 -3.68 -6.15
C LEU A 92 -33.35 -3.06 -4.94
N GLY A 93 -34.09 -2.61 -3.93
CA GLY A 93 -33.49 -2.04 -2.71
C GLY A 93 -32.61 -3.05 -1.96
N LEU A 94 -33.05 -4.31 -1.90
CA LEU A 94 -32.27 -5.40 -1.32
C LEU A 94 -31.01 -5.72 -2.15
N VAL A 95 -31.12 -5.68 -3.47
CA VAL A 95 -29.98 -5.91 -4.38
C VAL A 95 -28.97 -4.77 -4.28
N ASP A 96 -29.42 -3.52 -4.26
CA ASP A 96 -28.52 -2.37 -4.17
C ASP A 96 -27.73 -2.37 -2.86
N HIS A 97 -28.40 -2.61 -1.72
CA HIS A 97 -27.73 -2.77 -0.43
C HIS A 97 -26.66 -3.88 -0.46
N LYS A 98 -26.99 -5.05 -1.05
CA LYS A 98 -26.03 -6.15 -1.21
C LYS A 98 -24.87 -5.79 -2.15
N VAL A 99 -25.12 -5.02 -3.20
CA VAL A 99 -24.10 -4.54 -4.14
C VAL A 99 -23.15 -3.55 -3.46
N GLN A 100 -23.66 -2.65 -2.62
CA GLN A 100 -22.82 -1.72 -1.85
C GLN A 100 -21.89 -2.47 -0.90
N ILE A 101 -22.42 -3.44 -0.13
CA ILE A 101 -21.61 -4.30 0.75
C ILE A 101 -20.57 -5.07 -0.06
N ALA A 102 -20.96 -5.64 -1.20
CA ALA A 102 -20.02 -6.37 -2.07
C ALA A 102 -18.91 -5.47 -2.63
N LYS A 103 -19.23 -4.22 -3.01
CA LYS A 103 -18.25 -3.22 -3.47
C LYS A 103 -17.29 -2.83 -2.36
N GLN A 104 -17.77 -2.60 -1.14
CA GLN A 104 -16.93 -2.33 0.02
C GLN A 104 -15.99 -3.50 0.30
N TYR A 105 -16.52 -4.73 0.29
CA TYR A 105 -15.71 -5.94 0.49
C TYR A 105 -14.63 -6.10 -0.60
N LEU A 106 -14.99 -5.87 -1.86
CA LEU A 106 -14.06 -5.90 -2.98
C LEU A 106 -12.96 -4.84 -2.85
N SER A 107 -13.31 -3.63 -2.42
CA SER A 107 -12.34 -2.55 -2.17
C SER A 107 -11.34 -2.95 -1.07
N HIS A 108 -11.83 -3.51 0.04
CA HIS A 108 -10.97 -4.04 1.09
C HIS A 108 -10.05 -5.18 0.60
N SER A 109 -10.58 -6.09 -0.21
CA SER A 109 -9.80 -7.18 -0.80
C SER A 109 -8.71 -6.68 -1.75
N LYS A 110 -9.05 -5.72 -2.64
CA LYS A 110 -8.07 -5.08 -3.54
C LYS A 110 -6.97 -4.35 -2.77
N SER A 111 -7.32 -3.66 -1.70
CA SER A 111 -6.36 -2.97 -0.83
C SER A 111 -5.38 -3.96 -0.18
N ARG A 112 -5.87 -5.12 0.31
CA ARG A 112 -5.01 -6.20 0.82
C ARG A 112 -4.08 -6.76 -0.25
N ALA A 113 -4.62 -7.07 -1.43
CA ALA A 113 -3.83 -7.60 -2.55
C ALA A 113 -2.74 -6.62 -3.00
N ALA A 114 -3.04 -5.32 -3.07
CA ALA A 114 -2.06 -4.29 -3.37
C ALA A 114 -0.93 -4.23 -2.32
N ASN A 115 -1.26 -4.37 -1.03
CA ASN A 115 -0.25 -4.41 0.04
C ASN A 115 0.68 -5.63 -0.11
N ASP A 116 0.13 -6.80 -0.41
CA ASP A 116 0.91 -8.03 -0.60
C ASP A 116 1.80 -7.95 -1.83
N TRP A 117 1.31 -7.32 -2.91
CA TRP A 117 2.09 -7.07 -4.12
C TRP A 117 3.34 -6.22 -3.86
N GLU A 118 3.21 -5.15 -3.08
CA GLU A 118 4.34 -4.30 -2.70
C GLU A 118 5.39 -5.07 -1.85
N LEU A 119 4.93 -5.99 -0.98
CA LEU A 119 5.84 -6.85 -0.24
C LEU A 119 6.67 -7.72 -1.19
N LEU A 120 6.01 -8.36 -2.16
CA LEU A 120 6.61 -9.25 -3.14
C LEU A 120 7.65 -8.54 -4.02
N ILE A 121 7.32 -7.36 -4.56
CA ILE A 121 8.24 -6.61 -5.42
C ILE A 121 9.55 -6.30 -4.70
N SER A 122 9.45 -5.78 -3.47
CA SER A 122 10.64 -5.39 -2.71
C SER A 122 11.53 -6.59 -2.37
N ASN A 123 10.93 -7.74 -2.06
CA ASN A 123 11.65 -8.96 -1.75
C ASN A 123 12.34 -9.51 -3.00
N ASN A 124 11.61 -9.57 -4.11
CA ASN A 124 12.15 -10.01 -5.39
C ASN A 124 13.35 -9.15 -5.82
N ALA A 125 13.23 -7.82 -5.72
CA ALA A 125 14.33 -6.91 -6.06
C ALA A 125 15.56 -7.09 -5.15
N TYR A 126 15.35 -7.34 -3.85
CA TYR A 126 16.42 -7.61 -2.90
C TYR A 126 17.15 -8.92 -3.25
N VAL A 127 16.40 -10.02 -3.39
CA VAL A 127 16.96 -11.34 -3.73
C VAL A 127 17.72 -11.27 -5.05
N LEU A 128 17.12 -10.68 -6.09
CA LEU A 128 17.75 -10.56 -7.40
C LEU A 128 19.08 -9.80 -7.34
N ARG A 129 19.13 -8.66 -6.63
CA ARG A 129 20.38 -7.88 -6.48
C ARG A 129 21.48 -8.69 -5.77
N TRP A 130 21.14 -9.36 -4.68
CA TRP A 130 22.13 -10.17 -3.94
C TRP A 130 22.59 -11.40 -4.73
N SER A 131 21.69 -12.07 -5.43
CA SER A 131 22.04 -13.18 -6.31
C SER A 131 22.96 -12.74 -7.45
N LEU A 132 22.70 -11.59 -8.09
CA LEU A 132 23.58 -11.04 -9.13
C LEU A 132 24.99 -10.75 -8.59
N ILE A 133 25.10 -10.16 -7.40
CA ILE A 133 26.40 -9.92 -6.74
C ILE A 133 27.14 -11.24 -6.51
N GLN A 134 26.46 -12.26 -6.01
CA GLN A 134 27.08 -13.57 -5.76
C GLN A 134 27.58 -14.24 -7.06
N VAL A 135 26.81 -14.16 -8.14
CA VAL A 135 27.23 -14.69 -9.45
C VAL A 135 28.51 -13.98 -9.91
N VAL A 136 28.58 -12.65 -9.78
CA VAL A 136 29.79 -11.87 -10.11
C VAL A 136 31.00 -12.32 -9.28
N VAL A 137 30.81 -12.55 -7.98
CA VAL A 137 31.89 -13.02 -7.08
C VAL A 137 32.39 -14.40 -7.50
N VAL A 138 31.50 -15.35 -7.82
CA VAL A 138 31.88 -16.71 -8.25
C VAL A 138 32.64 -16.67 -9.58
N VAL A 139 32.22 -15.85 -10.53
CA VAL A 139 32.92 -15.68 -11.81
C VAL A 139 34.31 -15.06 -11.57
N ALA A 140 34.41 -14.03 -10.74
CA ALA A 140 35.67 -13.37 -10.42
C ALA A 140 36.68 -14.31 -9.74
N THR A 141 36.23 -15.12 -8.77
CA THR A 141 37.10 -16.12 -8.11
C THR A 141 37.53 -17.21 -9.09
N GLY A 142 36.64 -17.67 -9.97
CA GLY A 142 36.99 -18.61 -11.05
C GLY A 142 38.04 -18.05 -12.01
N CYS A 143 37.90 -16.81 -12.47
CA CYS A 143 38.90 -16.14 -13.30
C CYS A 143 40.25 -16.01 -12.59
N LEU A 144 40.22 -15.63 -11.31
CA LEU A 144 41.42 -15.49 -10.49
C LEU A 144 42.13 -16.83 -10.30
N GLN A 145 41.39 -17.91 -10.02
CA GLN A 145 41.92 -19.27 -9.93
C GLN A 145 42.63 -19.69 -11.23
N VAL A 146 42.00 -19.49 -12.40
CA VAL A 146 42.60 -19.83 -13.69
C VAL A 146 43.86 -18.99 -13.96
N PHE A 147 43.85 -17.71 -13.60
CA PHE A 147 45.02 -16.83 -13.74
C PHE A 147 46.20 -17.32 -12.88
N PHE A 148 45.96 -17.66 -11.62
CA PHE A 148 46.98 -18.19 -10.72
C PHE A 148 47.56 -19.52 -11.22
N VAL A 149 46.70 -20.44 -11.66
CA VAL A 149 47.13 -21.73 -12.22
C VAL A 149 48.00 -21.52 -13.45
N ARG A 150 47.57 -20.66 -14.39
CA ARG A 150 48.39 -20.32 -15.58
C ARG A 150 49.73 -19.73 -15.19
N LYS A 151 49.76 -18.77 -14.25
CA LYS A 151 51.01 -18.14 -13.81
C LYS A 151 51.97 -19.10 -13.13
N LEU A 152 51.46 -20.02 -12.31
CA LEU A 152 52.26 -21.03 -11.63
C LEU A 152 52.97 -21.96 -12.62
N PHE A 153 52.26 -22.44 -13.64
CA PHE A 153 52.84 -23.33 -14.66
C PHE A 153 53.72 -22.59 -15.69
N ASP A 154 53.44 -21.33 -15.99
CA ASP A 154 54.26 -20.49 -16.88
C ASP A 154 55.65 -20.21 -16.28
N THR A 155 55.76 -20.08 -14.95
CA THR A 155 57.07 -19.95 -14.26
C THR A 155 57.91 -21.23 -14.25
N GLN A 156 57.30 -22.41 -14.41
CA GLN A 156 58.02 -23.71 -14.43
C GLN A 156 58.41 -24.14 -15.85
N ALA A 157 57.75 -23.60 -16.87
CA ALA A 157 57.93 -24.00 -18.27
C ALA A 157 59.07 -23.29 -19.01
N LYS A 158 59.87 -22.44 -18.36
CA LYS A 158 61.09 -21.86 -18.96
C LYS A 158 62.29 -22.72 -18.57
N PRO A 159 62.79 -23.62 -19.44
CA PRO A 159 64.06 -24.29 -19.17
C PRO A 159 65.10 -23.18 -19.12
N ARG A 160 65.82 -23.10 -18.00
CA ARG A 160 66.96 -22.20 -17.86
C ARG A 160 68.06 -22.74 -18.77
N GLY A 161 67.99 -22.42 -20.06
CA GLY A 161 69.05 -22.64 -21.02
C GLY A 161 70.31 -22.02 -20.46
N ARG A 162 71.25 -22.89 -20.08
CA ARG A 162 72.56 -22.52 -19.56
C ARG A 162 73.57 -23.38 -20.32
N ILE A 163 74.27 -22.68 -21.22
CA ILE A 163 75.66 -22.85 -21.70
C ILE A 163 76.10 -24.28 -22.00
#